data_AF-A0A8T2E7V0-F1
#
_entry.id   AF-A0A8T2E7V0-F1
#
_cell.length_a   1.000
_cell.length_b   1.000
_cell.length_c   1.000
_cell.angle_alpha   90.00
_cell.angle_beta   90.00
_cell.angle_gamma   90.00
#
_symmetry.space_group_name_H-M   'P 1'
#
loop_
_entity.id
_entity.type
_entity.pdbx_description
1 polymer ?
#
loop_
_entity_poly.entity_id
_entity_poly.type
_entity_poly.pdbx_seq_one_letter_code
_entity_poly.pdbx_strand_id
1 'polypeptide(L)'
;MATSTTLQSLLMKEDEEQRNKRRTTSTTLLKKEDEERINWLDLPPELTTSILLRLSVTDILDNARKVCRAWRRICKNPSMWRKINLRDCLMYEFDFESMCRHIVDLSQGGLLEINIEHFVSDSLLSYIVDRSCNLKSLGISIYEPMTNKGVMNGIEKLPLLETLVIFHSSIKLDLKAIGHACPQLKTLKLNSLGSELAHDISQVGYIPLLECDDDALAIAESMPKLRHLQLMGNGLTNTGLNAILDGCPHLEEHLDVRKCFNINLVGNLEKRCMKRIKELRRPHDSTADYPYSISVSMVVQMMITSRYH
;
A
#
# COMPACT_ATOMS: atom_id res chain seq x y z
N MET A 1 -86.24 -23.83 -9.79
CA MET A 1 -85.18 -23.47 -10.76
C MET A 1 -84.89 -21.97 -10.70
N ALA A 2 -84.31 -21.45 -9.61
CA ALA A 2 -84.03 -20.00 -9.49
C ALA A 2 -82.90 -19.66 -8.50
N THR A 3 -81.82 -20.45 -8.44
CA THR A 3 -80.70 -20.20 -7.50
C THR A 3 -79.30 -20.32 -8.10
N SER A 4 -79.14 -20.77 -9.35
CA SER A 4 -77.82 -20.97 -9.97
C SER A 4 -77.25 -19.69 -10.60
N THR A 5 -78.09 -18.89 -11.26
CA THR A 5 -77.64 -17.73 -12.05
C THR A 5 -77.15 -16.56 -11.18
N THR A 6 -77.72 -16.38 -9.98
CA THR A 6 -77.35 -15.28 -9.07
C THR A 6 -75.98 -15.52 -8.44
N LEU A 7 -75.65 -16.77 -8.09
CA LEU A 7 -74.36 -17.12 -7.46
C LEU A 7 -73.18 -16.94 -8.44
N GLN A 8 -73.38 -17.35 -9.70
CA GLN A 8 -72.38 -17.15 -10.76
C GLN A 8 -72.11 -15.67 -11.05
N SER A 9 -73.14 -14.81 -11.01
CA SER A 9 -72.96 -13.37 -11.22
C SER A 9 -72.20 -12.67 -10.09
N LEU A 10 -72.31 -13.17 -8.85
CA LEU A 10 -71.59 -12.65 -7.69
C LEU A 10 -70.11 -13.08 -7.71
N LEU A 11 -69.83 -14.34 -8.02
CA LEU A 11 -68.46 -14.86 -8.14
C LEU A 11 -67.66 -14.16 -9.25
N MET A 12 -68.29 -13.90 -10.40
CA MET A 12 -67.63 -13.19 -11.50
C MET A 12 -67.32 -11.71 -11.16
N LYS A 13 -68.17 -11.06 -10.35
CA LYS A 13 -67.92 -9.69 -9.86
C LYS A 13 -66.78 -9.65 -8.83
N GLU A 14 -66.74 -10.60 -7.91
CA GLU A 14 -65.66 -10.69 -6.93
C GLU A 14 -64.30 -10.97 -7.59
N ASP A 15 -64.27 -11.83 -8.61
CA ASP A 15 -63.04 -12.11 -9.38
C ASP A 15 -62.57 -10.91 -10.19
N GLU A 16 -63.49 -10.16 -10.80
CA GLU A 16 -63.16 -8.94 -11.54
C GLU A 16 -62.68 -7.82 -10.61
N GLU A 17 -63.30 -7.67 -9.44
CA GLU A 17 -62.89 -6.71 -8.41
C GLU A 17 -61.53 -7.09 -7.81
N GLN A 18 -61.27 -8.38 -7.54
CA GLN A 18 -59.95 -8.86 -7.11
C GLN A 18 -58.88 -8.68 -8.19
N ARG A 19 -59.21 -8.90 -9.46
CA ARG A 19 -58.29 -8.71 -10.60
C ARG A 19 -57.98 -7.23 -10.81
N ASN A 20 -58.97 -6.36 -10.65
CA ASN A 20 -58.77 -4.92 -10.70
C ASN A 20 -57.93 -4.47 -9.50
N LYS A 21 -58.24 -4.95 -8.28
CA LYS A 21 -57.44 -4.68 -7.07
C LYS A 21 -55.98 -5.10 -7.26
N ARG A 22 -55.71 -6.31 -7.79
CA ARG A 22 -54.36 -6.82 -8.13
C ARG A 22 -53.66 -5.99 -9.21
N ARG A 23 -54.38 -5.50 -10.22
CA ARG A 23 -53.84 -4.56 -11.22
C ARG A 23 -53.49 -3.22 -10.58
N THR A 24 -54.34 -2.68 -9.70
CA THR A 24 -54.08 -1.42 -9.00
C THR A 24 -52.94 -1.56 -8.00
N THR A 25 -52.80 -2.69 -7.28
CA THR A 25 -51.62 -2.97 -6.43
C THR A 25 -50.36 -3.19 -7.25
N SER A 26 -50.42 -3.90 -8.37
CA SER A 26 -49.25 -4.08 -9.25
C SER A 26 -48.79 -2.75 -9.88
N THR A 27 -49.74 -1.88 -10.24
CA THR A 27 -49.44 -0.53 -10.76
C THR A 27 -48.96 0.43 -9.67
N THR A 28 -49.40 0.27 -8.41
CA THR A 28 -48.88 1.06 -7.28
C THR A 28 -47.56 0.51 -6.72
N LEU A 29 -47.28 -0.79 -6.85
CA LEU A 29 -45.98 -1.40 -6.54
C LEU A 29 -44.93 -1.03 -7.59
N LEU A 30 -45.28 -1.07 -8.88
CA LEU A 30 -44.41 -0.59 -9.97
C LEU A 30 -44.17 0.93 -9.94
N LYS A 31 -45.03 1.71 -9.25
CA LYS A 31 -44.85 3.16 -9.03
C LYS A 31 -44.16 3.50 -7.69
N LYS A 32 -43.83 2.51 -6.86
CA LYS A 32 -43.15 2.74 -5.56
C LYS A 32 -41.69 2.25 -5.52
N GLU A 33 -41.19 1.69 -6.62
CA GLU A 33 -39.77 1.36 -6.81
C GLU A 33 -39.02 2.39 -7.69
N ASP A 34 -39.59 3.58 -7.87
CA ASP A 34 -38.76 4.79 -8.02
C ASP A 34 -38.31 5.20 -6.60
N GLU A 35 -37.51 4.34 -5.95
CA GLU A 35 -36.50 4.87 -5.03
C GLU A 35 -35.78 5.94 -5.84
N GLU A 36 -35.70 7.17 -5.32
CA GLU A 36 -34.95 8.26 -5.95
C GLU A 36 -33.56 7.76 -6.33
N ARG A 37 -33.40 7.24 -7.55
CA ARG A 37 -32.13 6.78 -8.06
C ARG A 37 -31.33 8.05 -8.22
N ILE A 38 -30.50 8.33 -7.23
CA ILE A 38 -29.57 9.45 -7.24
C ILE A 38 -28.82 9.33 -8.56
N ASN A 39 -29.08 10.28 -9.45
CA ASN A 39 -28.37 10.34 -10.70
C ASN A 39 -26.94 10.78 -10.37
N TRP A 40 -26.00 9.84 -10.46
CA TRP A 40 -24.59 10.08 -10.15
C TRP A 40 -23.96 11.18 -11.02
N LEU A 41 -24.62 11.59 -12.11
CA LEU A 41 -24.23 12.74 -12.93
C LEU A 41 -24.57 14.09 -12.29
N ASP A 42 -25.51 14.12 -11.35
CA ASP A 42 -25.95 15.35 -10.67
C ASP A 42 -25.13 15.63 -9.40
N LEU A 43 -24.18 14.76 -9.06
CA LEU A 43 -23.24 15.00 -7.97
C LEU A 43 -22.32 16.18 -8.30
N PRO A 44 -22.10 17.09 -7.33
CA PRO A 44 -21.07 18.11 -7.43
C PRO A 44 -19.70 17.49 -7.76
N PRO A 45 -18.88 18.12 -8.63
CA PRO A 45 -17.57 17.62 -9.03
C PRO A 45 -16.65 17.30 -7.84
N GLU A 46 -16.78 18.03 -6.74
CA GLU A 46 -16.00 17.86 -5.52
C GLU A 46 -16.35 16.53 -4.83
N LEU A 47 -17.63 16.18 -4.77
CA LEU A 47 -18.09 14.90 -4.21
C LEU A 47 -17.70 13.75 -5.13
N THR A 48 -17.87 13.90 -6.44
CA THR A 48 -17.39 12.90 -7.40
C THR A 48 -15.88 12.68 -7.27
N THR A 49 -15.10 13.75 -7.15
CA THR A 49 -13.64 13.66 -6.93
C THR A 49 -13.32 12.90 -5.65
N SER A 50 -13.99 13.20 -4.54
CA SER A 50 -13.79 12.49 -3.27
C SER A 50 -14.15 11.01 -3.35
N ILE A 51 -15.15 10.63 -4.13
CA ILE A 51 -15.51 9.22 -4.36
C ILE A 51 -14.42 8.54 -5.20
N LEU A 52 -14.03 9.16 -6.30
CA LEU A 52 -13.03 8.61 -7.22
C LEU A 52 -11.65 8.46 -6.56
N LEU A 53 -11.26 9.35 -5.65
CA LEU A 53 -10.01 9.26 -4.88
C LEU A 53 -9.95 8.05 -3.93
N ARG A 54 -11.09 7.41 -3.65
CA ARG A 54 -11.16 6.18 -2.81
C ARG A 54 -11.07 4.90 -3.62
N LEU A 55 -11.13 5.00 -4.96
CA LEU A 55 -11.01 3.85 -5.84
C LEU A 55 -9.54 3.45 -6.01
N SER A 56 -9.33 2.19 -6.38
CA SER A 56 -8.00 1.72 -6.78
C SER A 56 -7.56 2.39 -8.08
N VAL A 57 -6.25 2.42 -8.34
CA VAL A 57 -5.71 2.93 -9.61
C VAL A 57 -6.33 2.19 -10.80
N THR A 58 -6.45 0.86 -10.70
CA THR A 58 -7.07 0.00 -11.71
C THR A 58 -8.52 0.39 -11.94
N ASP A 59 -9.32 0.58 -10.89
CA ASP A 59 -10.73 0.99 -11.02
C ASP A 59 -10.87 2.37 -11.67
N ILE A 60 -9.96 3.30 -11.37
CA ILE A 60 -9.98 4.61 -12.01
C ILE A 60 -9.70 4.46 -13.52
N LEU A 61 -8.66 3.70 -13.87
CA LEU A 61 -8.21 3.56 -15.25
C LEU A 61 -9.19 2.76 -16.11
N ASP A 62 -9.66 1.62 -15.61
CA ASP A 62 -10.45 0.67 -16.38
C ASP A 62 -11.94 0.90 -16.29
N ASN A 63 -12.43 1.47 -15.19
CA ASN A 63 -13.87 1.60 -14.95
C ASN A 63 -14.29 3.07 -14.95
N ALA A 64 -13.81 3.89 -14.00
CA ALA A 64 -14.32 5.24 -13.78
C ALA A 64 -14.20 6.15 -15.01
N ARG A 65 -13.09 6.06 -15.75
CA ARG A 65 -12.86 6.84 -16.99
C ARG A 65 -13.82 6.46 -18.13
N LYS A 66 -14.47 5.29 -18.05
CA LYS A 66 -15.40 4.78 -19.07
C LYS A 66 -16.87 5.07 -18.73
N VAL A 67 -17.19 5.42 -17.48
CA VAL A 67 -18.56 5.72 -17.01
C VAL A 67 -19.19 6.89 -17.78
N CYS A 68 -18.59 8.09 -17.71
CA CYS A 68 -19.13 9.27 -18.40
C CYS A 68 -18.06 10.32 -18.70
N ARG A 69 -18.41 11.36 -19.46
CA ARG A 69 -17.48 12.46 -19.82
C ARG A 69 -17.00 13.25 -18.61
N ALA A 70 -17.87 13.48 -17.63
CA ALA A 70 -17.54 14.24 -16.41
C ALA A 70 -16.48 13.50 -15.58
N TRP A 71 -16.70 12.21 -15.30
CA TRP A 71 -15.75 11.37 -14.56
C TRP A 71 -14.43 11.24 -15.30
N ARG A 72 -14.47 11.04 -16.62
CA ARG A 72 -13.26 11.03 -17.46
C ARG A 72 -12.46 12.32 -17.35
N ARG A 73 -13.12 13.48 -17.29
CA ARG A 73 -12.45 14.78 -17.12
C ARG A 73 -11.82 14.90 -15.74
N ILE A 74 -12.51 14.47 -14.68
CA ILE A 74 -11.98 14.47 -13.31
C ILE A 74 -10.75 13.57 -13.21
N CYS A 75 -10.82 12.34 -13.75
CA CYS A 75 -9.71 11.39 -13.75
C CYS A 75 -8.46 11.88 -14.52
N LYS A 76 -8.59 12.89 -15.39
CA LYS A 76 -7.44 13.52 -16.08
C LYS A 76 -6.80 14.65 -15.28
N ASN A 77 -7.42 15.08 -14.17
CA ASN A 77 -6.88 16.16 -13.35
C ASN A 77 -5.65 15.68 -12.57
N PRO A 78 -4.52 16.41 -12.59
CA PRO A 78 -3.33 16.07 -11.82
C PRO A 78 -3.57 15.84 -10.33
N SER A 79 -4.57 16.51 -9.74
CA SER A 79 -4.91 16.35 -8.33
C SER A 79 -5.34 14.92 -7.96
N MET A 80 -5.84 14.14 -8.93
CA MET A 80 -6.20 12.73 -8.76
C MET A 80 -4.98 11.83 -8.53
N TRP A 81 -3.80 12.26 -8.97
CA TRP A 81 -2.60 11.44 -9.06
C TRP A 81 -1.49 11.92 -8.13
N ARG A 82 -1.85 12.62 -7.05
CA ARG A 82 -0.90 13.06 -6.02
C ARG A 82 -0.44 11.91 -5.12
N LYS A 83 -1.26 10.87 -5.00
CA LYS A 83 -0.99 9.66 -4.20
C LYS A 83 -1.32 8.45 -5.05
N ILE A 84 -0.36 7.57 -5.24
CA ILE A 84 -0.47 6.40 -6.09
C ILE A 84 -0.09 5.17 -5.26
N ASN A 85 -0.96 4.16 -5.25
CA ASN A 85 -0.66 2.85 -4.69
C ASN A 85 -0.84 1.78 -5.77
N LEU A 86 0.27 1.13 -6.16
CA LEU A 86 0.32 0.06 -7.17
C LEU A 86 0.69 -1.29 -6.55
N ARG A 87 0.62 -1.45 -5.22
CA ARG A 87 0.93 -2.73 -4.56
C ARG A 87 -0.03 -3.84 -4.96
N ASP A 88 -1.33 -3.55 -4.96
CA ASP A 88 -2.38 -4.53 -5.24
C ASP A 88 -2.69 -4.66 -6.75
N CYS A 89 -1.77 -4.23 -7.61
CA CYS A 89 -2.00 -4.28 -9.05
C CYS A 89 -1.77 -5.71 -9.58
N LEU A 90 -2.81 -6.54 -9.52
CA LEU A 90 -2.78 -7.96 -9.91
C LEU A 90 -3.07 -8.21 -11.41
N MET A 91 -2.81 -7.22 -12.27
CA MET A 91 -3.23 -7.27 -13.67
C MET A 91 -2.22 -8.01 -14.55
N TYR A 92 -2.36 -9.34 -14.66
CA TYR A 92 -1.48 -10.22 -15.45
C TYR A 92 -1.38 -9.92 -16.96
N GLU A 93 -2.14 -8.97 -17.49
CA GLU A 93 -2.25 -8.68 -18.92
C GLU A 93 -1.70 -7.30 -19.33
N PHE A 94 -1.15 -6.51 -18.40
CA PHE A 94 -0.69 -5.14 -18.69
C PHE A 94 0.80 -4.92 -18.44
N ASP A 95 1.39 -4.10 -19.31
CA ASP A 95 2.68 -3.47 -19.04
C ASP A 95 2.54 -2.45 -17.89
N PHE A 96 2.81 -2.94 -16.68
CA PHE A 96 2.74 -2.15 -15.44
C PHE A 96 3.70 -0.96 -15.45
N GLU A 97 4.85 -1.08 -16.11
CA GLU A 97 5.82 0.00 -16.22
C GLU A 97 5.24 1.14 -17.06
N SER A 98 4.70 0.83 -18.26
CA SER A 98 4.03 1.82 -19.11
C SER A 98 2.84 2.47 -18.42
N MET A 99 2.03 1.69 -17.70
CA MET A 99 0.93 2.21 -16.90
C MET A 99 1.42 3.17 -15.81
N CYS A 100 2.45 2.79 -15.06
CA CYS A 100 3.04 3.63 -14.02
C CYS A 100 3.57 4.95 -14.61
N ARG A 101 4.30 4.90 -15.73
CA ARG A 101 4.78 6.09 -16.45
C ARG A 101 3.63 7.00 -16.85
N HIS A 102 2.56 6.44 -17.41
CA HIS A 102 1.36 7.19 -17.79
C HIS A 102 0.74 7.92 -16.59
N ILE A 103 0.61 7.26 -15.43
CA ILE A 103 0.04 7.87 -14.23
C ILE A 103 0.95 8.97 -13.67
N VAL A 104 2.27 8.74 -13.66
CA VAL A 104 3.25 9.77 -13.28
C VAL A 104 3.11 10.99 -14.18
N ASP A 105 2.92 10.81 -15.49
CA ASP A 105 2.68 11.94 -16.40
C ASP A 105 1.36 12.66 -16.13
N LEU A 106 0.31 11.93 -15.77
CA LEU A 106 -0.96 12.54 -15.37
C LEU A 106 -0.81 13.41 -14.12
N SER A 107 0.14 13.11 -13.23
CA SER A 107 0.42 13.92 -12.03
C SER A 107 1.03 15.29 -12.33
N GLN A 108 1.61 15.48 -13.53
CA GLN A 108 2.26 16.72 -13.96
C GLN A 108 3.26 17.30 -12.93
N GLY A 109 4.00 16.42 -12.26
CA GLY A 109 4.98 16.79 -11.22
C GLY A 109 4.39 17.08 -9.84
N GLY A 110 3.07 16.92 -9.67
CA GLY A 110 2.36 17.05 -8.40
C GLY A 110 2.32 15.77 -7.55
N LEU A 111 2.99 14.71 -7.98
CA LEU A 111 3.08 13.44 -7.25
C LEU A 111 3.81 13.63 -5.91
N LEU A 112 3.18 13.20 -4.82
CA LEU A 112 3.71 13.29 -3.46
C LEU A 112 3.99 11.92 -2.82
N GLU A 113 3.18 10.91 -3.16
CA GLU A 113 3.29 9.59 -2.55
C GLU A 113 3.15 8.52 -3.63
N ILE A 114 4.09 7.59 -3.71
CA ILE A 114 4.01 6.46 -4.62
C ILE A 114 4.48 5.18 -3.94
N ASN A 115 3.70 4.12 -4.10
CA ASN A 115 4.02 2.78 -3.64
C ASN A 115 3.98 1.81 -4.82
N ILE A 116 5.08 1.10 -5.07
CA ILE A 116 5.25 0.19 -6.21
C ILE A 116 5.80 -1.13 -5.69
N GLU A 117 5.22 -2.23 -6.17
CA GLU A 117 5.65 -3.58 -5.82
C GLU A 117 5.89 -4.42 -7.08
N HIS A 118 6.83 -5.37 -7.00
CA HIS A 118 7.12 -6.41 -8.00
C HIS A 118 7.74 -6.00 -9.35
N PHE A 119 7.42 -4.83 -9.92
CA PHE A 119 7.84 -4.45 -11.28
C PHE A 119 8.76 -3.21 -11.36
N VAL A 120 9.30 -2.77 -10.23
CA VAL A 120 10.18 -1.60 -10.20
C VAL A 120 11.56 -1.92 -10.81
N SER A 121 12.02 -1.05 -11.70
CA SER A 121 13.34 -1.12 -12.36
C SER A 121 14.13 0.17 -12.13
N ASP A 122 15.46 0.15 -12.31
CA ASP A 122 16.30 1.35 -12.24
C ASP A 122 15.79 2.46 -13.19
N SER A 123 15.33 2.08 -14.39
CA SER A 123 14.78 2.98 -15.40
C SER A 123 13.45 3.61 -14.96
N LEU A 124 12.55 2.80 -14.40
CA LEU A 124 11.27 3.28 -13.90
C LEU A 124 11.46 4.21 -12.69
N LEU A 125 12.33 3.83 -11.74
CA LEU A 125 12.63 4.67 -10.58
C LEU A 125 13.22 6.02 -11.02
N SER A 126 14.20 6.03 -11.93
CA SER A 126 14.76 7.28 -12.47
C SER A 126 13.66 8.14 -13.10
N TYR A 127 12.77 7.55 -13.90
CA TYR A 127 11.67 8.28 -14.53
C TYR A 127 10.75 8.94 -13.51
N ILE A 128 10.37 8.21 -12.46
CA ILE A 128 9.49 8.73 -11.41
C ILE A 128 10.12 9.94 -10.75
N VAL A 129 11.38 9.83 -10.32
CA VAL A 129 12.06 10.89 -9.56
C VAL A 129 12.40 12.10 -10.43
N ASP A 130 12.74 11.90 -11.72
CA ASP A 130 13.00 12.98 -12.66
C ASP A 130 11.74 13.81 -12.96
N ARG A 131 10.57 13.17 -12.90
CA ARG A 131 9.28 13.83 -13.12
C ARG A 131 8.66 14.37 -11.83
N SER A 132 9.09 13.89 -10.67
CA SER A 132 8.43 14.09 -9.37
C SER A 132 9.42 14.37 -8.23
N CYS A 133 10.29 15.36 -8.39
CA CYS A 133 11.30 15.71 -7.39
C CYS A 133 10.75 16.19 -6.03
N ASN A 134 9.46 16.51 -5.95
CA ASN A 134 8.75 16.90 -4.72
C ASN A 134 8.18 15.73 -3.93
N LEU A 135 8.54 14.49 -4.28
CA LEU A 135 8.04 13.29 -3.63
C LEU A 135 8.35 13.30 -2.13
N LYS A 136 7.33 13.01 -1.32
CA LYS A 136 7.41 12.97 0.16
C LYS A 136 7.38 11.54 0.70
N SER A 137 6.79 10.61 -0.03
CA SER A 137 6.71 9.21 0.36
C SER A 137 7.02 8.29 -0.80
N LEU A 138 7.99 7.40 -0.61
CA LEU A 138 8.38 6.38 -1.56
C LEU A 138 8.31 5.01 -0.89
N GLY A 139 7.50 4.12 -1.45
CA GLY A 139 7.47 2.71 -1.12
C GLY A 139 7.85 1.85 -2.31
N ILE A 140 8.90 1.04 -2.17
CA ILE A 140 9.37 0.14 -3.22
C ILE A 140 9.72 -1.24 -2.65
N SER A 141 9.42 -2.28 -3.42
CA SER A 141 9.94 -3.62 -3.16
C SER A 141 11.00 -3.96 -4.18
N ILE A 142 12.21 -4.20 -3.70
CA ILE A 142 13.41 -4.43 -4.50
C ILE A 142 13.58 -5.94 -4.70
N TYR A 143 13.36 -6.35 -5.94
CA TYR A 143 13.68 -7.67 -6.46
C TYR A 143 14.58 -7.51 -7.70
N GLU A 144 15.20 -8.59 -8.17
CA GLU A 144 15.92 -8.54 -9.45
C GLU A 144 14.97 -8.08 -10.58
N PRO A 145 15.38 -7.15 -11.46
CA PRO A 145 16.76 -6.73 -11.76
C PRO A 145 17.24 -5.41 -11.09
N MET A 146 16.57 -4.89 -10.07
CA MET A 146 16.92 -3.57 -9.51
C MET A 146 18.28 -3.58 -8.78
N THR A 147 19.11 -2.56 -9.04
CA THR A 147 20.46 -2.49 -8.48
C THR A 147 20.55 -1.51 -7.31
N ASN A 148 21.52 -1.76 -6.42
CA ASN A 148 21.89 -0.81 -5.36
C ASN A 148 22.16 0.60 -5.90
N LYS A 149 22.87 0.68 -7.02
CA LYS A 149 23.20 1.94 -7.67
C LYS A 149 21.95 2.66 -8.20
N GLY A 150 21.01 1.94 -8.79
CA GLY A 150 19.74 2.49 -9.26
C GLY A 150 18.91 3.11 -8.14
N VAL A 151 18.82 2.40 -7.01
CA VAL A 151 18.12 2.88 -5.81
C VAL A 151 18.78 4.15 -5.27
N MET A 152 20.11 4.15 -5.10
CA MET A 152 20.83 5.33 -4.59
C MET A 152 20.71 6.53 -5.52
N ASN A 153 20.90 6.34 -6.84
CA ASN A 153 20.71 7.41 -7.83
C ASN A 153 19.31 8.03 -7.78
N GLY A 154 18.29 7.21 -7.48
CA GLY A 154 16.91 7.66 -7.31
C GLY A 154 16.73 8.48 -6.04
N ILE A 155 17.20 7.95 -4.90
CA ILE A 155 17.05 8.58 -3.57
C ILE A 155 17.80 9.91 -3.50
N GLU A 156 18.99 10.02 -4.09
CA GLU A 156 19.78 11.27 -4.14
C GLU A 156 19.01 12.45 -4.76
N LYS A 157 18.01 12.17 -5.61
CA LYS A 157 17.16 13.19 -6.26
C LYS A 157 15.94 13.58 -5.43
N LEU A 158 15.76 13.05 -4.22
CA LEU A 158 14.56 13.22 -3.39
C LEU A 158 14.85 13.89 -2.02
N PRO A 159 15.39 15.13 -1.98
CA PRO A 159 15.77 15.79 -0.73
C PRO A 159 14.59 16.12 0.21
N LEU A 160 13.35 16.07 -0.30
CA LEU A 160 12.12 16.34 0.44
C LEU A 160 11.45 15.07 0.98
N LEU A 161 12.07 13.90 0.81
CA LEU A 161 11.49 12.63 1.22
C LEU A 161 11.33 12.58 2.75
N GLU A 162 10.10 12.33 3.20
CA GLU A 162 9.73 12.23 4.60
C GLU A 162 9.49 10.77 5.03
N THR A 163 9.11 9.91 4.07
CA THR A 163 8.84 8.49 4.30
C THR A 163 9.52 7.64 3.23
N LEU A 164 10.31 6.67 3.68
CA LEU A 164 10.93 5.66 2.84
C LEU A 164 10.55 4.27 3.36
N VAL A 165 9.91 3.49 2.49
CA VAL A 165 9.58 2.09 2.75
C VAL A 165 10.29 1.25 1.70
N ILE A 166 11.22 0.42 2.15
CA ILE A 166 11.93 -0.51 1.29
C ILE A 166 11.69 -1.92 1.81
N PHE A 167 11.19 -2.75 0.93
CA PHE A 167 11.16 -4.18 1.10
C PHE A 167 12.25 -4.78 0.21
N HIS A 168 13.11 -5.66 0.74
CA HIS A 168 14.19 -6.26 -0.06
C HIS A 168 14.47 -7.70 0.34
N SER A 169 14.99 -8.48 -0.60
CA SER A 169 15.35 -9.89 -0.35
C SER A 169 16.78 -10.07 0.14
N SER A 170 17.75 -9.27 -0.35
CA SER A 170 19.19 -9.54 -0.08
C SER A 170 20.14 -8.34 -0.25
N ILE A 171 19.61 -7.15 -0.52
CA ILE A 171 20.44 -5.99 -0.87
C ILE A 171 20.90 -5.23 0.38
N LYS A 172 22.21 -5.00 0.52
CA LYS A 172 22.79 -4.09 1.54
C LYS A 172 22.75 -2.66 1.00
N LEU A 173 21.89 -1.82 1.58
CA LEU A 173 21.73 -0.42 1.23
C LEU A 173 22.75 0.44 1.99
N ASP A 174 23.21 1.53 1.39
CA ASP A 174 24.00 2.53 2.09
C ASP A 174 23.06 3.48 2.85
N LEU A 175 22.66 3.06 4.06
CA LEU A 175 21.72 3.84 4.88
C LEU A 175 22.30 5.20 5.28
N LYS A 176 23.61 5.32 5.40
CA LYS A 176 24.26 6.59 5.76
C LYS A 176 24.12 7.58 4.60
N ALA A 177 24.36 7.15 3.37
CA ALA A 177 24.13 7.97 2.19
C ALA A 177 22.64 8.33 2.03
N ILE A 178 21.72 7.39 2.27
CA ILE A 178 20.27 7.66 2.25
C ILE A 178 19.89 8.75 3.26
N GLY A 179 20.40 8.66 4.50
CA GLY A 179 20.10 9.66 5.54
C GLY A 179 20.60 11.06 5.18
N HIS A 180 21.79 11.16 4.59
CA HIS A 180 22.33 12.43 4.09
C HIS A 180 21.56 12.99 2.89
N ALA A 181 21.13 12.13 1.97
CA ALA A 181 20.32 12.53 0.80
C ALA A 181 18.92 13.03 1.21
N CYS A 182 18.33 12.43 2.25
CA CYS A 182 16.96 12.70 2.69
C CYS A 182 16.92 13.29 4.12
N PRO A 183 17.37 14.53 4.35
CA PRO A 183 17.49 15.13 5.69
C PRO A 183 16.16 15.44 6.38
N GLN A 184 15.03 15.18 5.71
CA GLN A 184 13.67 15.33 6.25
C GLN A 184 13.01 13.99 6.58
N LEU A 185 13.74 12.88 6.49
CA LEU A 185 13.20 11.55 6.73
C LEU A 185 12.70 11.41 8.17
N LYS A 186 11.41 11.11 8.31
CA LYS A 186 10.68 10.91 9.57
C LYS A 186 10.28 9.45 9.77
N THR A 187 10.09 8.73 8.67
CA THR A 187 9.67 7.34 8.67
C THR A 187 10.60 6.53 7.79
N LEU A 188 11.25 5.54 8.39
CA LEU A 188 12.04 4.54 7.68
C LEU A 188 11.47 3.16 8.01
N LYS A 189 11.09 2.41 6.96
CA LYS A 189 10.71 1.00 7.09
C LYS A 189 11.58 0.18 6.17
N LEU A 190 12.49 -0.60 6.75
CA LEU A 190 13.34 -1.55 6.04
C LEU A 190 12.92 -2.94 6.47
N ASN A 191 12.48 -3.74 5.50
CA ASN A 191 12.03 -5.09 5.75
C ASN A 191 12.83 -6.05 4.89
N SER A 192 13.54 -6.97 5.54
CA SER A 192 14.35 -7.98 4.88
C SER A 192 13.66 -9.34 4.97
N LEU A 193 13.47 -10.00 3.82
CA LEU A 193 13.10 -11.43 3.77
C LEU A 193 14.21 -12.35 4.29
N GLY A 194 15.41 -11.83 4.50
CA GLY A 194 16.56 -12.62 4.93
C GLY A 194 16.27 -13.46 6.16
N SER A 195 15.42 -13.00 7.08
CA SER A 195 15.02 -13.79 8.24
C SER A 195 14.02 -14.91 7.93
N GLU A 196 13.14 -14.76 6.94
CA GLU A 196 12.16 -15.79 6.57
C GLU A 196 12.79 -16.88 5.70
N LEU A 197 13.60 -16.49 4.71
CA LEU A 197 14.40 -17.43 3.93
C LEU A 197 15.40 -18.15 4.84
N ALA A 198 16.13 -17.44 5.72
CA ALA A 198 17.03 -18.11 6.66
C ALA A 198 16.27 -19.08 7.59
N HIS A 199 15.01 -18.80 7.96
CA HIS A 199 14.23 -19.69 8.81
C HIS A 199 13.71 -20.94 8.06
N ASP A 200 13.32 -20.83 6.80
CA ASP A 200 12.93 -22.00 5.99
C ASP A 200 14.16 -22.86 5.60
N ILE A 201 15.31 -22.23 5.35
CA ILE A 201 16.58 -22.94 5.08
C ILE A 201 17.21 -23.45 6.40
N SER A 202 16.86 -22.91 7.57
CA SER A 202 17.40 -23.33 8.87
C SER A 202 16.98 -24.74 9.29
N GLN A 203 16.06 -25.39 8.58
CA GLN A 203 15.83 -26.83 8.73
C GLN A 203 17.02 -27.68 8.22
N VAL A 204 18.01 -27.07 7.55
CA VAL A 204 19.21 -27.76 7.03
C VAL A 204 20.51 -27.32 7.71
N GLY A 205 20.50 -26.28 8.55
CA GLY A 205 21.68 -25.88 9.31
C GLY A 205 21.61 -24.45 9.82
N TYR A 206 22.06 -24.26 11.06
CA TYR A 206 22.28 -22.97 11.73
C TYR A 206 23.01 -21.99 10.80
N ILE A 207 22.28 -21.04 10.21
CA ILE A 207 22.88 -19.77 9.77
C ILE A 207 22.41 -18.73 10.79
N PRO A 208 23.22 -18.43 11.82
CA PRO A 208 22.96 -17.30 12.69
C PRO A 208 22.79 -16.05 11.82
N LEU A 209 21.75 -15.24 12.07
CA LEU A 209 21.74 -13.87 11.57
C LEU A 209 23.02 -13.23 12.10
N LEU A 210 23.98 -12.95 11.21
CA LEU A 210 25.25 -12.36 11.59
C LEU A 210 24.95 -11.05 12.34
N GLU A 211 25.39 -10.98 13.60
CA GLU A 211 25.30 -9.75 14.38
C GLU A 211 25.96 -8.61 13.61
N CYS A 212 25.19 -7.56 13.34
CA CYS A 212 25.65 -6.45 12.51
C CYS A 212 24.95 -5.16 12.93
N ASP A 213 25.71 -4.24 13.51
CA ASP A 213 25.21 -2.93 13.94
C ASP A 213 25.46 -1.83 12.89
N ASP A 214 26.02 -2.15 11.72
CA ASP A 214 26.34 -1.17 10.66
C ASP A 214 25.13 -0.29 10.29
N ASP A 215 23.99 -0.93 10.03
CA ASP A 215 22.75 -0.23 9.67
C ASP A 215 22.28 0.67 10.81
N ALA A 216 22.37 0.18 12.05
CA ALA A 216 21.95 0.91 13.23
C ALA A 216 22.83 2.15 13.48
N LEU A 217 24.15 2.02 13.32
CA LEU A 217 25.11 3.11 13.40
C LEU A 217 24.87 4.14 12.28
N ALA A 218 24.69 3.68 11.05
CA ALA A 218 24.39 4.55 9.92
C ALA A 218 23.11 5.38 10.13
N ILE A 219 22.04 4.73 10.62
CA ILE A 219 20.77 5.40 10.96
C ILE A 219 21.01 6.43 12.09
N ALA A 220 21.68 6.02 13.16
CA ALA A 220 21.95 6.88 14.31
C ALA A 220 22.73 8.14 13.93
N GLU A 221 23.69 8.04 13.01
CA GLU A 221 24.54 9.15 12.59
C GLU A 221 23.85 10.10 11.60
N SER A 222 22.97 9.58 10.73
CA SER A 222 22.50 10.33 9.55
C SER A 222 21.02 10.71 9.58
N MET A 223 20.20 10.14 10.47
CA MET A 223 18.73 10.30 10.44
C MET A 223 18.12 10.81 11.77
N PRO A 224 18.59 11.95 12.33
CA PRO A 224 18.19 12.40 13.67
C PRO A 224 16.71 12.78 13.81
N LYS A 225 15.99 12.99 12.69
CA LYS A 225 14.58 13.38 12.65
C LYS A 225 13.59 12.21 12.60
N LEU A 226 14.08 10.97 12.63
CA LEU A 226 13.22 9.80 12.64
C LEU A 226 12.25 9.82 13.82
N ARG A 227 11.01 9.46 13.53
CA ARG A 227 9.87 9.34 14.45
C ARG A 227 9.29 7.92 14.43
N HIS A 228 9.37 7.28 13.27
CA HIS A 228 8.93 5.93 13.03
C HIS A 228 10.06 5.13 12.40
N LEU A 229 10.46 4.04 13.06
CA LEU A 229 11.46 3.11 12.56
C LEU A 229 10.89 1.69 12.56
N GLN A 230 11.09 0.99 11.46
CA GLN A 230 10.82 -0.44 11.34
C GLN A 230 12.03 -1.09 10.66
N LEU A 231 12.65 -2.06 11.33
CA LEU A 231 13.85 -2.79 10.86
C LEU A 231 13.58 -4.30 10.88
N MET A 232 12.51 -4.75 10.25
CA MET A 232 12.08 -6.14 10.39
C MET A 232 13.12 -7.12 9.80
N GLY A 233 13.55 -8.08 10.62
CA GLY A 233 14.52 -9.11 10.22
C GLY A 233 15.98 -8.62 10.16
N ASN A 234 16.30 -7.45 10.72
CA ASN A 234 17.66 -6.93 10.74
C ASN A 234 18.54 -7.62 11.82
N GLY A 235 19.85 -7.71 11.55
CA GLY A 235 20.84 -8.38 12.41
C GLY A 235 21.36 -7.56 13.59
N LEU A 236 20.83 -6.35 13.85
CA LEU A 236 21.31 -5.49 14.93
C LEU A 236 21.20 -6.11 16.32
N THR A 237 22.10 -5.69 17.19
CA THR A 237 22.18 -6.10 18.59
C THR A 237 21.62 -5.04 19.52
N ASN A 238 21.67 -5.30 20.83
CA ASN A 238 21.38 -4.29 21.86
C ASN A 238 22.29 -3.05 21.75
N THR A 239 23.51 -3.19 21.23
CA THR A 239 24.44 -2.08 21.04
C THR A 239 23.94 -1.16 19.93
N GLY A 240 23.62 -1.71 18.76
CA GLY A 240 23.02 -0.96 17.65
C GLY A 240 21.71 -0.29 18.05
N LEU A 241 20.83 -0.98 18.78
CA LEU A 241 19.56 -0.38 19.22
C LEU A 241 19.79 0.80 20.17
N ASN A 242 20.76 0.71 21.09
CA ASN A 242 21.10 1.87 21.93
C ASN A 242 21.65 3.03 21.09
N ALA A 243 22.51 2.75 20.11
CA ALA A 243 23.03 3.78 19.21
C ALA A 243 21.89 4.51 18.47
N ILE A 244 20.89 3.79 17.96
CA ILE A 244 19.69 4.39 17.35
C ILE A 244 18.95 5.28 18.36
N LEU A 245 18.72 4.79 19.58
CA LEU A 245 18.03 5.56 20.62
C LEU A 245 18.82 6.81 21.02
N ASP A 246 20.15 6.78 20.98
CA ASP A 246 21.01 7.94 21.24
C ASP A 246 21.01 8.93 20.07
N GLY A 247 21.16 8.45 18.83
CA GLY A 247 21.28 9.28 17.62
C GLY A 247 19.98 9.82 17.04
N CYS A 248 18.83 9.19 17.33
CA CYS A 248 17.52 9.57 16.78
C CYS A 248 16.58 10.14 17.86
N PRO A 249 16.85 11.32 18.45
CA PRO A 249 16.16 11.84 19.64
C PRO A 249 14.63 11.95 19.50
N HIS A 250 14.13 12.11 18.27
CA HIS A 250 12.70 12.23 17.97
C HIS A 250 11.97 10.89 17.74
N LEU A 251 12.68 9.76 17.85
CA LEU A 251 12.10 8.43 17.76
C LEU A 251 11.27 8.17 19.01
N GLU A 252 9.98 8.49 18.93
CA GLU A 252 9.01 8.42 20.03
C GLU A 252 7.69 7.77 19.63
N GLU A 253 7.37 7.73 18.33
CA GLU A 253 6.04 7.31 17.87
C GLU A 253 5.99 5.79 17.66
N HIS A 254 6.93 5.23 16.90
CA HIS A 254 6.90 3.80 16.55
C HIS A 254 8.29 3.21 16.39
N LEU A 255 8.54 2.07 17.04
CA LEU A 255 9.72 1.23 16.83
C LEU A 255 9.29 -0.21 16.62
N ASP A 256 9.60 -0.78 15.47
CA ASP A 256 9.35 -2.17 15.15
C ASP A 256 10.65 -2.90 14.82
N VAL A 257 11.00 -3.83 15.69
CA VAL A 257 12.19 -4.67 15.60
C VAL A 257 11.80 -6.16 15.56
N ARG A 258 10.60 -6.48 15.05
CA ARG A 258 10.19 -7.87 14.83
C ARG A 258 11.23 -8.60 13.99
N LYS A 259 11.44 -9.89 14.32
CA LYS A 259 12.45 -10.74 13.69
C LYS A 259 13.92 -10.29 13.86
N CYS A 260 14.21 -9.24 14.65
CA CYS A 260 15.58 -8.90 15.08
C CYS A 260 15.99 -9.76 16.29
N PHE A 261 16.30 -11.03 16.05
CA PHE A 261 16.52 -12.00 17.12
C PHE A 261 17.80 -11.80 17.95
N ASN A 262 18.72 -10.93 17.49
CA ASN A 262 19.92 -10.56 18.22
C ASN A 262 19.66 -9.46 19.29
N ILE A 263 18.43 -8.95 19.37
CA ILE A 263 18.02 -7.99 20.40
C ILE A 263 17.40 -8.72 21.59
N ASN A 264 17.92 -8.46 22.77
CA ASN A 264 17.33 -8.90 24.03
C ASN A 264 16.79 -7.70 24.82
N LEU A 265 15.48 -7.43 24.66
CA LEU A 265 14.76 -6.34 25.34
C LEU A 265 14.45 -6.70 26.79
N VAL A 266 15.45 -6.63 27.65
CA VAL A 266 15.30 -6.81 29.11
C VAL A 266 15.97 -5.67 29.88
N GLY A 267 15.58 -5.51 31.14
CA GLY A 267 16.25 -4.61 32.09
C GLY A 267 16.18 -3.14 31.66
N ASN A 268 17.34 -2.47 31.60
CA ASN A 268 17.41 -1.03 31.32
C ASN A 268 17.00 -0.66 29.90
N LEU A 269 17.32 -1.51 28.91
CA LEU A 269 16.98 -1.26 27.51
C LEU A 269 15.47 -1.32 27.31
N GLU A 270 14.80 -2.33 27.87
CA GLU A 270 13.34 -2.43 27.82
C GLU A 270 12.67 -1.21 28.45
N LYS A 271 13.10 -0.82 29.66
CA LYS A 271 12.58 0.37 30.35
C LYS A 271 12.78 1.64 29.53
N ARG A 272 13.95 1.78 28.90
CA ARG A 272 14.28 2.91 28.02
C ARG A 272 13.34 2.97 26.82
N CYS A 273 13.11 1.85 26.14
CA CYS A 273 12.18 1.77 25.01
C CYS A 273 10.75 2.07 25.45
N MET A 274 10.22 1.40 26.49
CA MET A 274 8.84 1.62 26.95
C MET A 274 8.56 3.05 27.41
N LYS A 275 9.55 3.72 28.00
CA LYS A 275 9.38 5.11 28.45
C LYS A 275 9.27 6.09 27.27
N ARG A 276 9.96 5.80 26.17
CA ARG A 276 10.15 6.74 25.06
C ARG A 276 9.27 6.44 23.86
N ILE A 277 9.04 5.17 23.57
CA ILE A 277 8.34 4.71 22.37
C ILE A 277 6.88 4.43 22.72
N LYS A 278 5.95 5.06 22.00
CA LYS A 278 4.51 4.84 22.14
C LYS A 278 4.09 3.45 21.63
N GLU A 279 4.50 3.09 20.43
CA GLU A 279 4.24 1.77 19.85
C GLU A 279 5.56 1.00 19.65
N LEU A 280 5.80 -0.02 20.49
CA LEU A 280 6.96 -0.89 20.41
C LEU A 280 6.53 -2.29 19.96
N ARG A 281 7.01 -2.75 18.80
CA ARG A 281 6.90 -4.15 18.36
C ARG A 281 8.22 -4.88 18.62
N ARG A 282 8.16 -5.93 19.42
CA ARG A 282 9.31 -6.70 19.93
C ARG A 282 9.77 -7.77 18.93
N PRO A 283 11.00 -8.31 19.06
CA PRO A 283 11.54 -9.32 18.17
C PRO A 283 10.64 -10.54 17.90
N HIS A 284 9.91 -11.00 18.92
CA HIS A 284 9.07 -12.19 18.84
C HIS A 284 7.56 -11.91 18.67
N ASP A 285 7.17 -10.64 18.49
CA ASP A 285 5.77 -10.32 18.26
C ASP A 285 5.30 -10.86 16.91
N SER A 286 3.99 -11.15 16.82
CA SER A 286 3.37 -11.67 15.60
C SER A 286 3.55 -10.72 14.41
N THR A 287 3.74 -11.31 13.22
CA THR A 287 3.77 -10.61 11.92
C THR A 287 2.47 -10.78 11.14
N ALA A 288 1.38 -11.22 11.78
CA ALA A 288 0.10 -11.46 11.09
C ALA A 288 -0.54 -10.19 10.49
N ASP A 289 -0.21 -9.02 11.03
CA ASP A 289 -0.63 -7.71 10.53
C ASP A 289 0.33 -7.12 9.48
N TYR A 290 1.39 -7.86 9.14
CA TYR A 290 2.38 -7.42 8.18
C TYR A 290 1.82 -7.57 6.75
N PRO A 291 1.67 -6.48 6.00
CA PRO A 291 0.94 -6.49 4.72
C PRO A 291 1.70 -7.20 3.60
N TYR A 292 3.00 -7.48 3.79
CA TYR A 292 3.82 -8.18 2.82
C TYR A 292 3.95 -9.64 3.23
N SER A 293 2.89 -10.43 3.06
CA SER A 293 3.03 -11.88 3.06
C SER A 293 3.44 -12.28 1.65
N ILE A 294 4.72 -12.53 1.41
CA ILE A 294 5.06 -13.22 0.17
C ILE A 294 4.79 -14.69 0.43
N SER A 295 3.73 -15.22 -0.18
CA SER A 295 3.63 -16.67 -0.27
C SER A 295 4.91 -17.18 -0.93
N VAL A 296 5.51 -18.26 -0.40
CA VAL A 296 6.67 -18.92 -1.03
C VAL A 296 6.40 -19.17 -2.53
N SER A 297 5.13 -19.43 -2.88
CA SER A 297 4.65 -19.52 -4.26
C SER A 297 4.92 -18.28 -5.11
N MET A 298 4.78 -17.07 -4.57
CA MET A 298 4.97 -15.81 -5.29
C MET A 298 6.46 -15.48 -5.46
N VAL A 299 7.31 -15.77 -4.45
CA VAL A 299 8.77 -15.69 -4.61
C VAL A 299 9.26 -16.68 -5.67
N VAL A 300 8.81 -17.94 -5.59
CA VAL A 300 9.18 -18.99 -6.56
C VAL A 300 8.69 -18.62 -7.96
N GLN A 301 7.46 -18.10 -8.10
CA GLN A 301 6.94 -17.66 -9.39
C GLN A 301 7.75 -16.47 -9.96
N MET A 302 8.14 -15.50 -9.13
CA MET A 302 8.99 -14.37 -9.54
C MET A 302 10.40 -14.80 -9.95
N MET A 303 10.99 -15.79 -9.25
CA MET A 303 12.27 -16.39 -9.65
C MET A 303 12.16 -17.23 -10.93
N ILE A 304 10.98 -17.80 -11.21
CA ILE A 304 10.72 -18.55 -12.43
C ILE A 304 10.59 -17.57 -13.60
N THR A 305 9.79 -16.50 -13.48
CA THR A 305 9.60 -15.52 -14.57
C THR A 305 10.86 -14.71 -14.88
N SER A 306 11.73 -14.44 -13.91
CA SER A 306 13.02 -13.75 -14.17
C SER A 306 14.06 -14.59 -14.91
N ARG A 307 13.90 -15.92 -14.98
CA ARG A 307 14.79 -16.81 -15.76
C ARG A 307 14.43 -16.92 -17.24
N TYR A 308 13.31 -16.33 -17.67
CA TYR A 308 12.82 -16.41 -19.05
C TYR A 308 12.91 -15.08 -19.84
N HIS A 309 13.63 -14.08 -19.31
CA HIS A 309 14.02 -12.86 -20.01
C HIS A 309 15.53 -12.62 -19.87
#